data_AF-A0A4V1AC92-F1
#
_entry.id   AF-A0A4V1AC92-F1
#
_cell.length_a   1.000
_cell.length_b   1.000
_cell.length_c   1.000
_cell.angle_alpha   90.00
_cell.angle_beta   90.00
_cell.angle_gamma   90.00
#
_symmetry.space_group_name_H-M   'P 1'
#
loop_
_entity.id
_entity.type
_entity.pdbx_description
1 polymer ?
#
loop_
_entity_poly.entity_id
_entity_poly.type
_entity_poly.pdbx_seq_one_letter_code
_entity_poly.pdbx_strand_id
1 'polypeptide(L)' 'MSVYVLQGYESNVTTRVLPSHDVVISKPSHSILELAAFDVVKACSGVFRAEYGGWIVPARNAGRAYAMLERKFKKIS' A
#
# COMPACT_ATOMS: atom_id res chain seq x y z
N MET A 1 -9.05 -0.54 -7.95
CA MET A 1 -8.73 -0.66 -6.52
C MET A 1 -8.27 -2.08 -6.31
N SER A 2 -7.14 -2.31 -5.64
CA SER A 2 -6.65 -3.67 -5.34
C SER A 2 -6.63 -3.91 -3.83
N VAL A 3 -6.87 -5.14 -3.39
CA VAL A 3 -6.90 -5.52 -1.98
C VAL A 3 -5.85 -6.60 -1.70
N TYR A 4 -5.06 -6.38 -0.65
CA TYR A 4 -3.95 -7.23 -0.24
C TYR A 4 -4.15 -7.67 1.21
N VAL A 5 -3.87 -8.94 1.50
CA VAL A 5 -3.92 -9.49 2.86
C VAL A 5 -2.58 -10.12 3.23
N LEU A 6 -2.19 -9.97 4.50
CA LEU A 6 -1.06 -10.71 5.05
C LEU A 6 -1.61 -12.04 5.59
N GLN A 7 -1.05 -13.18 5.15
CA GLN A 7 -1.54 -14.48 5.59
C GLN A 7 -1.48 -14.58 7.13
N GLY A 8 -2.58 -15.04 7.74
CA GLY A 8 -2.71 -15.15 9.20
C GLY A 8 -3.19 -13.88 9.90
N TYR A 9 -3.56 -12.82 9.17
CA TYR A 9 -4.09 -11.58 9.75
C TYR A 9 -5.45 -11.21 9.12
N GLU A 10 -6.38 -10.73 9.95
CA GLU A 10 -7.73 -10.33 9.51
C GLU A 10 -7.79 -8.98 8.79
N SER A 11 -6.72 -8.19 8.87
CA SER A 11 -6.67 -6.85 8.28
C SER A 11 -6.17 -6.88 6.82
N ASN A 12 -6.45 -5.82 6.08
CA ASN A 12 -6.07 -5.69 4.67
C ASN A 12 -5.39 -4.35 4.38
N VAL A 13 -4.62 -4.34 3.30
CA VAL A 13 -4.05 -3.15 2.67
C VAL A 13 -4.78 -2.95 1.35
N THR A 14 -5.35 -1.77 1.15
CA THR A 14 -6.03 -1.42 -0.10
C THR A 14 -5.20 -0.43 -0.88
N THR A 15 -5.34 -0.47 -2.20
CA THR A 15 -4.69 0.48 -3.10
C THR A 15 -5.69 1.16 -4.01
N ARG A 16 -5.51 2.46 -4.22
CA ARG A 16 -6.35 3.27 -5.12
C ARG A 16 -5.46 4.17 -5.96
N VAL A 17 -5.72 4.21 -7.27
CA VAL A 17 -5.04 5.12 -8.20
C VAL A 17 -5.78 6.46 -8.19
N LEU A 18 -5.04 7.56 -8.07
CA LEU A 18 -5.55 8.93 -8.16
C LEU A 18 -5.60 9.41 -9.62
N PRO A 19 -6.32 10.50 -9.93
CA PRO A 19 -6.29 11.12 -11.26
C PRO A 19 -4.87 11.53 -11.72
N SER A 20 -3.96 11.81 -10.78
CA SER A 20 -2.54 12.08 -11.05
C SER A 20 -1.73 10.83 -11.42
N HIS A 21 -2.35 9.65 -11.46
CA HIS A 21 -1.72 8.33 -11.55
C HIS A 21 -0.88 7.91 -10.33
N ASP A 22 -0.84 8.73 -9.28
CA ASP A 22 -0.25 8.31 -8.01
C ASP A 22 -1.09 7.22 -7.35
N VAL A 23 -0.46 6.40 -6.51
CA VAL A 23 -1.12 5.28 -5.83
C VAL A 23 -1.22 5.57 -4.35
N VAL A 24 -2.44 5.59 -3.83
CA VAL A 24 -2.70 5.56 -2.40
C VAL A 24 -2.59 4.12 -1.91
N ILE A 25 -1.82 3.89 -0.87
CA ILE A 25 -1.75 2.64 -0.09
C ILE A 25 -2.35 2.93 1.28
N SER A 26 -3.41 2.23 1.68
CA SER A 26 -4.09 2.48 2.96
C SER A 26 -3.19 2.19 4.15
N LYS A 27 -3.37 2.93 5.26
CA LYS A 27 -2.72 2.62 6.54
C LYS A 27 -3.59 1.65 7.36
N PRO A 28 -3.21 0.36 7.46
CA PRO A 28 -3.93 -0.59 8.31
C PRO A 28 -3.68 -0.31 9.78
N SER A 29 -4.66 -0.58 10.65
CA SER A 29 -4.58 -0.31 12.10
C SER A 29 -3.75 -1.33 12.89
N HIS A 30 -3.30 -2.41 12.24
CA HIS A 30 -2.58 -3.50 12.89
C HIS A 30 -1.06 -3.33 12.72
N SER A 31 -0.30 -3.37 13.82
CA SER A 31 1.12 -2.99 13.85
C SER A 31 1.99 -3.71 12.81
N ILE A 32 1.83 -5.03 12.66
CA ILE A 32 2.63 -5.81 11.69
C ILE A 32 2.28 -5.49 10.22
N LEU A 33 1.00 -5.32 9.90
CA LEU A 33 0.60 -4.94 8.54
C LEU A 33 1.01 -3.50 8.25
N GLU A 34 0.92 -2.62 9.24
CA GLU A 34 1.35 -1.24 9.11
C GLU A 34 2.84 -1.19 8.81
N LEU A 35 3.67 -1.93 9.54
CA LEU A 35 5.11 -2.03 9.28
C LEU A 35 5.41 -2.59 7.88
N ALA A 36 4.71 -3.66 7.47
CA ALA A 36 4.92 -4.26 6.16
C ALA A 36 4.51 -3.33 5.01
N ALA A 37 3.40 -2.59 5.15
CA ALA A 37 2.99 -1.56 4.20
C ALA A 37 3.95 -0.36 4.21
N PHE A 38 4.41 0.03 5.41
CA PHE A 38 5.37 1.12 5.62
C PHE A 38 6.71 0.85 4.91
N ASP A 39 7.22 -0.38 4.96
CA ASP A 39 8.41 -0.78 4.22
C ASP A 39 8.27 -0.56 2.71
N VAL A 40 7.10 -0.92 2.16
CA VAL A 40 6.82 -0.76 0.72
C VAL A 40 6.82 0.71 0.34
N VAL A 41 6.07 1.53 1.08
CA VAL A 41 5.94 2.96 0.77
C VAL A 41 7.29 3.66 0.94
N LYS A 42 8.07 3.33 1.99
CA LYS A 42 9.41 3.90 2.21
C LYS A 42 10.36 3.58 1.04
N ALA A 43 10.34 2.34 0.54
CA ALA A 43 11.13 1.93 -0.61
C ALA A 43 10.70 2.56 -1.95
N CYS A 44 9.47 3.09 -2.01
CA CYS A 44 8.87 3.68 -3.21
C CYS A 44 8.70 5.21 -3.11
N SER A 45 9.39 5.86 -2.17
CA SER A 45 9.29 7.31 -1.92
C SER A 45 7.86 7.78 -1.60
N GLY A 46 7.09 6.92 -0.93
CA GLY A 46 5.73 7.22 -0.51
C GLY A 46 5.69 8.18 0.67
N VAL A 47 4.70 9.07 0.68
CA VAL A 47 4.52 10.09 1.72
C VAL A 47 3.16 9.92 2.37
N PHE A 48 3.11 9.97 3.70
CA PHE A 48 1.85 9.88 4.43
C PHE A 48 0.98 11.12 4.17
N ARG A 49 -0.30 10.89 3.89
CA ARG A 49 -1.34 11.90 3.64
C ARG A 49 -2.64 11.46 4.30
N ALA A 50 -2.93 12.07 5.44
CA ALA A 50 -4.08 11.71 6.27
C ALA A 50 -5.41 11.91 5.53
N GLU A 51 -5.49 12.90 4.64
CA GLU A 51 -6.66 13.19 3.81
C GLU A 51 -7.02 12.04 2.84
N TYR A 52 -6.07 11.16 2.53
CA TYR A 52 -6.28 9.96 1.73
C TYR A 52 -6.31 8.67 2.57
N GLY A 53 -6.20 8.77 3.89
CA GLY A 53 -6.21 7.61 4.80
C GLY A 53 -5.01 6.68 4.65
N GLY A 54 -3.86 7.19 4.18
CA GLY A 54 -2.72 6.33 3.85
C GLY A 54 -1.50 7.07 3.31
N TRP A 55 -0.68 6.36 2.54
CA TRP A 55 0.51 6.91 1.89
C TRP A 55 0.29 7.06 0.41
N ILE A 56 0.76 8.16 -0.17
CA ILE A 56 0.80 8.37 -1.62
C ILE A 56 2.16 7.96 -2.14
N VAL A 57 2.18 7.00 -3.06
CA VAL A 57 3.34 6.61 -3.86
C VAL A 57 3.26 7.32 -5.22
N PRO A 58 4.32 8.02 -5.66
CA PRO A 58 4.35 8.68 -6.96
C PRO A 58 4.12 7.70 -8.12
N ALA A 59 3.43 8.14 -9.18
CA ALA A 59 3.11 7.34 -10.36
C ALA A 59 4.33 6.57 -10.95
N ARG A 60 5.50 7.23 -11.01
CA ARG A 60 6.77 6.61 -11.48
C ARG A 60 7.20 5.38 -10.70
N ASN A 61 6.76 5.25 -9.45
CA ASN A 61 7.10 4.14 -8.54
C ASN A 61 5.91 3.19 -8.32
N ALA A 62 4.75 3.45 -8.93
CA ALA A 62 3.52 2.65 -8.74
C ALA A 62 3.74 1.18 -9.07
N GLY A 63 4.37 0.87 -10.21
CA GLY A 63 4.67 -0.51 -10.61
C GLY A 63 5.57 -1.24 -9.62
N ARG A 64 6.57 -0.55 -9.07
CA ARG A 64 7.45 -1.09 -8.02
C ARG A 64 6.69 -1.35 -6.73
N ALA A 65 5.81 -0.43 -6.32
CA ALA A 65 5.00 -0.60 -5.12
C ALA A 65 4.07 -1.81 -5.23
N TYR A 66 3.41 -2.00 -6.39
CA TYR A 66 2.59 -3.20 -6.63
C TYR A 66 3.41 -4.49 -6.56
N ALA A 67 4.56 -4.53 -7.24
CA ALA A 67 5.43 -5.71 -7.19
C ALA A 67 5.91 -6.04 -5.77
N MET A 68 6.19 -5.02 -4.94
CA MET A 68 6.57 -5.23 -3.54
C MET A 68 5.39 -5.66 -2.67
N LEU A 69 4.19 -5.11 -2.89
CA LEU A 69 2.98 -5.57 -2.22
C LEU A 69 2.70 -7.03 -2.54
N GLU A 70 2.79 -7.45 -3.80
CA GLU A 70 2.53 -8.84 -4.21
C GLU A 70 3.59 -9.84 -3.71
N ARG A 71 4.79 -9.36 -3.35
CA ARG A 71 5.81 -10.19 -2.69
C ARG A 71 5.56 -10.36 -1.19
N LYS A 72 5.04 -9.33 -0.52
CA LYS A 72 4.83 -9.31 0.93
C LYS A 72 3.43 -9.77 1.33
N PHE A 73 2.45 -9.60 0.45
CA PHE A 73 1.03 -9.82 0.71
C PHE A 73 0.42 -10.66 -0.40
N LYS A 74 -0.64 -11.38 -0.07
CA LYS A 74 -1.48 -12.06 -1.06
C LYS A 74 -2.50 -11.07 -1.60
N LYS A 75 -2.49 -10.84 -2.92
CA LYS A 75 -3.56 -10.10 -3.60
C LYS A 75 -4.82 -10.95 -3.65
N ILE A 76 -5.96 -10.36 -3.30
CA ILE A 76 -7.28 -11.03 -3.29
C ILE A 76 -8.33 -10.33 -4.15
N SER A 77 -8.05 -9.10 -4.60
CA SER A 77 -8.86 -8.35 -5.57
C SER A 77 -8.01 -7.31 -6.30
#